data_AF-A0A952FIZ5-F1
#
_entry.id   AF-A0A952FIZ5-F1
#
_cell.length_a   1.000
_cell.length_b   1.000
_cell.length_c   1.000
_cell.angle_alpha   90.00
_cell.angle_beta   90.00
_cell.angle_gamma   90.00
#
_symmetry.space_group_name_H-M   'P 1'
#
loop_
_entity.id
_entity.type
_entity.pdbx_description
1 polymer ?
#
loop_
_entity_poly.entity_id
_entity_poly.type
_entity_poly.pdbx_seq_one_letter_code
_entity_poly.pdbx_strand_id
1 'polypeptide(L)'
;MKPAYSCFCFAVPSKLFRKLAEKAGADGSSELNSHIEQSVRLRTHRHVCASQGVKAAPPVSSPMSFMPGQPYRRSIFNAGTGTDLPGKAVRHEGDKPVRDRAVNQVYDNTGIALNF
;
A
#
# COMPACT_ATOMS: atom_id res chain seq x y z
N MET A 1 10.93 9.54 9.97
CA MET A 1 9.49 9.19 10.00
C MET A 1 9.37 7.68 10.22
N LYS A 2 8.75 7.24 11.31
CA LYS A 2 8.52 5.81 11.58
C LYS A 2 7.38 5.33 10.67
N PRO A 3 7.56 4.30 9.83
CA PRO A 3 6.47 3.80 9.02
C PRO A 3 5.39 3.18 9.92
N ALA A 4 4.13 3.46 9.60
CA ALA A 4 2.98 2.97 10.36
C ALA A 4 2.72 1.46 10.21
N TYR A 5 3.49 0.76 9.35
CA TYR A 5 3.26 -0.64 8.98
C TYR A 5 4.58 -1.44 9.05
N SER A 6 4.50 -2.66 9.57
CA SER A 6 5.67 -3.52 9.88
C SER A 6 6.00 -4.58 8.83
N CYS A 7 5.06 -4.86 7.92
CA CYS A 7 5.25 -5.81 6.83
C CYS A 7 4.91 -5.13 5.50
N PHE A 8 5.79 -5.29 4.50
CA PHE A 8 5.59 -4.80 3.14
C PHE A 8 5.68 -5.99 2.18
N CYS A 9 4.54 -6.35 1.59
CA CYS A 9 4.46 -7.31 0.49
C CYS A 9 4.26 -6.54 -0.81
N PHE A 10 5.01 -6.90 -1.85
CA PHE A 10 4.91 -6.27 -3.16
C PHE A 10 4.34 -7.29 -4.14
N ALA A 11 3.23 -6.95 -4.82
CA ALA A 11 2.61 -7.82 -5.82
C ALA A 11 3.54 -8.06 -7.02
N VAL A 12 4.40 -7.09 -7.34
CA VAL A 12 5.36 -7.18 -8.45
C VAL A 12 6.78 -7.45 -7.91
N PRO A 13 7.45 -8.53 -8.34
CA PRO A 13 8.83 -8.83 -7.94
C PRO A 13 9.84 -7.81 -8.48
N SER A 14 10.87 -7.46 -7.68
CA SER A 14 11.93 -6.53 -8.09
C SER A 14 12.75 -7.03 -9.29
N LYS A 15 12.89 -8.35 -9.45
CA LYS A 15 13.55 -8.95 -10.62
C LYS A 15 12.82 -8.61 -11.92
N LEU A 16 11.48 -8.53 -11.90
CA LEU A 16 10.70 -8.15 -13.07
C LEU A 16 10.95 -6.68 -13.43
N PHE A 17 10.90 -5.78 -12.45
CA PHE A 17 11.20 -4.37 -12.68
C PHE A 17 12.61 -4.15 -13.27
N ARG A 18 13.62 -4.89 -12.81
CA ARG A 18 14.98 -4.82 -13.41
C ARG A 18 14.97 -5.20 -14.88
N LYS A 19 14.28 -6.30 -15.24
CA LYS A 19 14.16 -6.72 -16.64
C LYS A 19 13.38 -5.75 -17.51
N LEU A 20 12.39 -5.06 -16.94
CA LEU A 20 11.69 -3.98 -17.63
C LEU A 20 12.60 -2.76 -17.79
N ALA A 21 13.39 -2.39 -16.78
CA ALA A 21 14.28 -1.24 -16.83
C ALA A 21 15.43 -1.42 -17.82
N GLU A 22 15.95 -2.65 -17.97
CA GLU A 22 16.93 -3.03 -19.00
C GLU A 22 16.37 -2.87 -20.44
N LYS A 23 15.05 -3.04 -20.61
CA LYS A 23 14.38 -2.96 -21.91
C LYS A 23 13.74 -1.60 -22.19
N ALA A 24 13.47 -0.83 -21.14
CA ALA A 24 12.91 0.50 -21.25
C ALA A 24 14.00 1.44 -21.75
N GLY A 25 13.67 2.30 -22.73
CA GLY A 25 14.53 3.42 -23.12
C GLY A 25 14.80 4.36 -21.94
N ALA A 26 15.59 5.42 -22.18
CA ALA A 26 16.08 6.33 -21.13
C ALA A 26 14.99 6.83 -20.17
N ASP A 27 13.82 7.21 -20.69
CA ASP A 27 12.73 7.79 -19.88
C ASP A 27 12.05 6.73 -19.00
N GLY A 28 11.76 5.55 -19.54
CA GLY A 28 11.08 4.49 -18.79
C GLY A 28 11.96 3.79 -17.76
N SER A 29 13.28 3.79 -17.97
CA SER A 29 14.22 3.17 -17.02
C SER A 29 14.27 3.92 -15.69
N SER A 30 14.13 5.25 -15.71
CA SER A 30 14.18 6.10 -14.50
C SER A 30 13.05 5.79 -13.52
N GLU A 31 11.80 5.74 -14.00
CA GLU A 31 10.64 5.43 -13.16
C GLU A 31 10.73 4.02 -12.57
N LEU A 32 11.13 3.04 -13.39
CA LEU A 32 11.30 1.65 -12.96
C LEU A 32 12.41 1.51 -11.90
N ASN A 33 13.50 2.25 -12.05
CA ASN A 33 14.58 2.29 -11.06
C ASN A 33 14.10 2.92 -9.75
N SER A 34 13.31 4.01 -9.80
CA SER A 34 12.71 4.61 -8.60
C SER A 34 11.84 3.60 -7.83
N HIS A 35 11.02 2.80 -8.52
CA HIS A 35 10.25 1.71 -7.90
C HIS A 35 11.13 0.63 -7.26
N ILE A 36 12.23 0.25 -7.91
CA ILE A 36 13.19 -0.72 -7.36
C ILE A 36 13.79 -0.17 -6.07
N GLU A 37 14.29 1.07 -6.09
CA GLU A 37 14.90 1.74 -4.95
C GLU A 37 13.94 1.85 -3.76
N GLN A 38 12.70 2.29 -4.00
CA GLN A 38 11.68 2.39 -2.95
C GLN A 38 11.41 1.02 -2.32
N SER A 39 11.29 -0.03 -3.14
CA SER A 39 11.04 -1.39 -2.66
C SER A 39 12.23 -1.96 -1.85
N VAL A 40 13.46 -1.62 -2.22
CA VAL A 40 14.67 -2.00 -1.47
C VAL A 40 14.69 -1.25 -0.14
N ARG A 41 14.45 0.07 -0.13
CA ARG A 41 14.39 0.90 1.08
C ARG A 41 13.42 0.33 2.11
N LEU A 42 12.20 -0.02 1.70
CA LEU A 42 11.18 -0.57 2.60
C LEU A 42 11.56 -1.96 3.13
N ARG A 43 12.16 -2.83 2.30
CA ARG A 43 12.63 -4.16 2.74
C ARG A 43 13.80 -4.05 3.72
N THR A 44 14.77 -3.17 3.45
CA THR A 44 15.90 -2.91 4.35
C THR A 44 15.42 -2.33 5.66
N HIS A 45 14.50 -1.37 5.64
CA HIS A 45 13.90 -0.81 6.85
C HIS A 45 13.27 -1.91 7.71
N ARG A 46 12.48 -2.81 7.12
CA ARG A 46 11.90 -3.95 7.84
C ARG A 46 12.97 -4.86 8.44
N HIS A 47 14.01 -5.21 7.67
CA HIS A 47 15.09 -6.08 8.14
C HIS A 47 15.84 -5.47 9.33
N VAL A 48 16.19 -4.19 9.26
CA VAL A 48 16.90 -3.46 10.32
C VAL A 48 16.02 -3.30 11.57
N CYS A 49 14.75 -2.91 11.41
CA CYS A 49 13.85 -2.80 12.56
C CYS A 49 13.64 -4.15 13.26
N ALA A 50 13.53 -5.24 12.49
CA ALA A 50 13.42 -6.59 13.04
C ALA A 50 14.69 -7.00 13.80
N SER A 51 15.89 -6.76 13.25
CA SER A 51 17.16 -7.11 13.90
C SER A 51 17.44 -6.28 15.16
N GLN A 52 16.94 -5.05 15.22
CA GLN A 52 17.08 -4.16 16.38
C GLN A 52 15.99 -4.36 17.45
N GLY A 53 15.11 -5.35 17.29
CA GLY A 53 14.00 -5.59 18.23
C GLY A 53 13.01 -4.42 18.31
N VAL A 54 12.98 -3.54 17.31
CA VAL A 54 12.03 -2.43 17.24
C VAL A 54 10.64 -3.04 17.09
N LYS A 55 9.85 -3.01 18.17
CA LYS A 55 8.46 -3.43 18.14
C LYS A 55 7.73 -2.57 17.12
N ALA A 56 7.10 -3.23 16.16
CA ALA A 56 6.15 -2.60 15.25
C ALA A 56 5.17 -1.73 16.06
N ALA A 57 4.76 -0.59 15.50
CA ALA A 57 3.60 0.11 16.03
C ALA A 57 2.45 -0.91 16.16
N PRO A 58 1.69 -0.91 17.26
CA PRO A 58 0.55 -1.80 17.39
C PRO A 58 -0.32 -1.61 16.14
N PRO A 59 -0.78 -2.71 15.51
CA PRO A 59 -1.62 -2.59 14.32
C PRO A 59 -2.80 -1.68 14.66
N VAL A 60 -3.09 -0.73 13.76
CA VAL A 60 -4.39 -0.05 13.74
C VAL A 60 -5.45 -1.16 13.65
N SER A 61 -6.02 -1.50 14.79
CA SER A 61 -6.98 -2.58 14.98
C SER A 61 -6.45 -3.94 14.52
N SER A 62 -6.01 -4.77 15.45
CA SER A 62 -5.80 -6.19 15.17
C SER A 62 -7.08 -6.75 14.50
N PRO A 63 -6.98 -7.55 13.42
CA PRO A 63 -8.15 -8.15 12.77
C PRO A 63 -9.00 -9.00 13.72
N MET A 64 -8.54 -9.27 14.95
CA MET A 64 -9.34 -9.86 16.03
C MET A 64 -10.53 -9.00 16.49
N SER A 65 -10.63 -7.72 16.13
CA SER A 65 -11.87 -6.94 16.35
C SER A 65 -12.90 -7.14 15.24
N PHE A 66 -12.59 -7.95 14.22
CA PHE A 66 -13.55 -8.39 13.21
C PHE A 66 -14.44 -9.48 13.82
N MET A 67 -15.44 -9.05 14.60
CA MET A 67 -16.49 -9.96 15.04
C MET A 67 -17.28 -10.41 13.81
N PRO A 68 -17.51 -11.73 13.64
CA PRO A 68 -18.44 -12.23 12.63
C PRO A 68 -19.78 -11.50 12.78
N GLY A 69 -20.20 -10.74 11.76
CA GLY A 69 -21.47 -10.00 11.74
C GLY A 69 -21.37 -8.49 11.93
N GLN A 70 -20.21 -7.90 12.22
CA GLN A 70 -20.04 -6.44 12.14
C GLN A 70 -19.76 -6.02 10.68
N PRO A 71 -20.48 -5.04 10.11
CA PRO A 71 -20.20 -4.56 8.77
C PRO A 71 -18.82 -3.90 8.74
N TYR A 72 -17.98 -4.30 7.78
CA TYR A 72 -16.71 -3.64 7.56
C TYR A 72 -16.91 -2.18 7.17
N ARG A 73 -15.96 -1.32 7.55
CA ARG A 73 -15.95 0.09 7.16
C ARG A 73 -14.74 0.37 6.29
N ARG A 74 -14.97 0.59 4.99
CA ARG A 74 -13.93 0.99 4.04
C ARG A 74 -13.61 2.48 4.22
N SER A 75 -12.34 2.83 4.10
CA SER A 75 -11.87 4.22 4.02
C SER A 75 -10.73 4.29 3.02
N ILE A 76 -10.94 5.06 1.95
CA ILE A 76 -10.01 5.19 0.84
C ILE A 76 -9.30 6.54 0.96
N PHE A 77 -7.97 6.50 0.82
CA PHE A 77 -7.12 7.67 0.92
C PHE A 77 -6.27 7.82 -0.35
N ASN A 78 -5.93 9.07 -0.68
CA ASN A 78 -5.08 9.44 -1.81
C ASN A 78 -3.77 10.06 -1.29
N ALA A 79 -2.65 9.42 -1.59
CA ALA A 79 -1.30 9.90 -1.25
C ALA A 79 -0.75 10.95 -2.23
N GLY A 80 -1.50 11.30 -3.28
CA GLY A 80 -1.06 12.16 -4.37
C GLY A 80 0.06 11.48 -5.18
N THR A 81 1.09 12.25 -5.53
CA THR A 81 2.32 11.74 -6.16
C THR A 81 3.39 11.36 -5.12
N GLY A 82 3.09 11.50 -3.84
CA GLY A 82 4.01 11.22 -2.74
C GLY A 82 3.91 9.79 -2.22
N THR A 83 4.76 9.50 -1.23
CA THR A 83 4.78 8.20 -0.53
C THR A 83 4.32 8.31 0.92
N ASP A 84 3.80 9.46 1.32
CA ASP A 84 3.34 9.72 2.68
C ASP A 84 1.93 9.17 2.87
N LEU A 85 1.81 8.24 3.81
CA LEU A 85 0.58 7.50 4.10
C LEU A 85 -0.06 7.99 5.42
N PRO A 86 -1.41 7.95 5.54
CA PRO A 86 -2.36 7.45 4.56
C PRO A 86 -2.70 8.43 3.42
N GLY A 87 -2.37 9.71 3.57
CA GLY A 87 -2.74 10.77 2.62
C GLY A 87 -4.12 11.38 2.92
N LYS A 88 -4.78 11.95 1.92
CA LYS A 88 -6.07 12.63 2.04
C LYS A 88 -7.22 11.62 1.92
N ALA A 89 -8.18 11.62 2.85
CA ALA A 89 -9.39 10.83 2.71
C ALA A 89 -10.21 11.28 1.48
N VAL A 90 -10.60 10.33 0.64
CA VAL A 90 -11.31 10.60 -0.64
C VAL A 90 -12.63 9.85 -0.77
N ARG A 91 -12.87 8.79 0.00
CA ARG A 91 -14.15 8.06 0.03
C ARG A 91 -14.28 7.21 1.30
N HIS A 92 -15.45 7.23 1.92
CA HIS A 92 -15.79 6.41 3.09
C HIS A 92 -16.90 5.40 2.78
N GLU A 93 -17.17 4.52 3.74
CA GLU A 93 -18.25 3.54 3.68
C GLU A 93 -19.62 4.22 3.46
N GLY A 94 -20.36 3.79 2.43
CA GLY A 94 -21.67 4.34 2.07
C GLY A 94 -21.63 5.60 1.20
N ASP A 95 -20.46 6.20 0.98
CA ASP A 95 -20.33 7.36 0.11
C ASP A 95 -20.65 7.01 -1.35
N LYS A 96 -21.32 7.95 -2.01
CA LYS A 96 -21.59 7.88 -3.46
C LYS A 96 -20.26 7.79 -4.24
N PRO A 97 -20.26 7.17 -5.43
CA PRO A 97 -19.09 7.16 -6.31
C PRO A 97 -18.58 8.57 -6.59
N VAL A 98 -17.25 8.71 -6.63
CA VAL A 98 -16.57 9.98 -6.93
C VAL A 98 -16.15 10.03 -8.39
N ARG A 99 -15.69 11.19 -8.86
CA ARG A 99 -15.22 11.37 -10.25
C ARG A 99 -14.01 10.49 -10.60
N ASP A 100 -13.15 10.23 -9.62
CA ASP A 100 -11.94 9.42 -9.83
C ASP A 100 -12.28 7.93 -9.93
N ARG A 101 -12.06 7.36 -11.11
CA ARG A 101 -12.33 5.95 -11.39
C ARG A 101 -11.45 5.02 -10.55
N ALA A 102 -10.21 5.38 -10.26
CA ALA A 102 -9.31 4.54 -9.47
C ALA A 102 -9.81 4.41 -8.03
N VAL A 103 -10.30 5.51 -7.45
CA VAL A 103 -10.92 5.51 -6.11
C VAL A 103 -12.12 4.57 -6.05
N ASN A 104 -12.98 4.61 -7.07
CA ASN A 104 -14.14 3.72 -7.13
C ASN A 104 -13.73 2.25 -7.28
N GLN A 105 -12.77 1.95 -8.14
CA GLN A 105 -12.27 0.58 -8.33
C GLN A 105 -11.66 0.00 -7.05
N VAL A 106 -10.90 0.79 -6.28
CA VAL A 106 -10.36 0.35 -4.98
C VAL A 106 -11.50 0.08 -4.00
N TYR A 107 -12.48 0.97 -3.91
CA TYR A 107 -13.64 0.80 -3.01
C TYR A 107 -14.44 -0.48 -3.31
N ASP A 108 -14.71 -0.74 -4.59
CA ASP A 108 -15.48 -1.89 -5.05
C ASP A 108 -14.69 -3.20 -4.84
N ASN A 109 -13.44 -3.25 -5.28
CA ASN A 109 -12.60 -4.45 -5.15
C ASN A 109 -12.30 -4.80 -3.70
N THR A 110 -12.14 -3.80 -2.83
CA THR A 110 -11.99 -4.02 -1.39
C THR A 110 -13.27 -4.60 -0.79
N GLY A 111 -14.44 -4.14 -1.25
CA GLY A 111 -15.73 -4.73 -0.85
C GLY A 111 -15.86 -6.19 -1.28
N ILE A 112 -15.45 -6.52 -2.52
CA ILE A 112 -15.43 -7.90 -3.03
C ILE A 112 -14.53 -8.79 -2.14
N ALA A 113 -13.31 -8.34 -1.85
CA ALA A 113 -12.36 -9.12 -1.06
C ALA A 113 -12.80 -9.34 0.40
N LEU A 114 -13.56 -8.40 0.98
CA LEU A 114 -14.08 -8.51 2.35
C LEU A 114 -15.38 -9.33 2.45
N ASN A 115 -16.03 -9.58 1.31
CA ASN A 115 -17.26 -10.39 1.22
C ASN A 115 -17.00 -11.84 0.78
N PHE A 116 -15.75 -12.18 0.46
CA PHE A 116 -15.32 -13.57 0.18
C PHE A 116 -15.15 -14.34 1.48
#